data_AF-A0A956U3D8-F1
#
_entry.id   AF-A0A956U3D8-F1
#
_cell.length_a   1.000
_cell.length_b   1.000
_cell.length_c   1.000
_cell.angle_alpha   90.00
_cell.angle_beta   90.00
_cell.angle_gamma   90.00
#
_symmetry.space_group_name_H-M   'P 1'
#
loop_
_entity.id
_entity.type
_entity.pdbx_description
1 polymer ?
#
loop_
_entity_poly.entity_id
_entity_poly.type
_entity_poly.pdbx_seq_one_letter_code
_entity_poly.pdbx_strand_id
1 'polypeptide(L)'
;MPFIKSNPSEFDGDWFRSTLEAKWAKFFKENGVRYKYEPKKLDLGIDKYTPDFWLSEYKTWIEIKPYPQYRPHSKCYRLSIESKRQVLLVQGYPKTDTYCIDLFDCRSARTFAFRKVVSEEQIKPTRTNLKFKFAKDSKKLTLVDNEGVEISLNG
;
A
#
# COMPACT_ATOMS: atom_id res chain seq x y z
N MET A 1 -1.15 20.76 11.30
CA MET A 1 -1.54 19.57 12.09
C MET A 1 -0.31 19.05 12.83
N PRO A 2 -0.37 18.80 14.14
CA PRO A 2 0.78 18.26 14.86
C PRO A 2 0.99 16.80 14.47
N PHE A 3 2.25 16.43 14.21
CA PHE A 3 2.66 15.04 14.01
C PHE A 3 2.57 14.32 15.36
N ILE A 4 1.51 13.55 15.59
CA ILE A 4 1.44 12.63 16.73
C ILE A 4 2.41 11.49 16.42
N LYS A 5 3.48 11.37 17.21
CA LYS A 5 4.38 10.22 17.14
C LYS A 5 3.56 8.97 17.46
N SER A 6 3.44 8.06 16.50
CA SER A 6 2.76 6.78 16.76
C SER A 6 3.61 5.94 17.69
N ASN A 7 3.01 5.37 18.73
CA ASN A 7 3.71 4.46 19.62
C ASN A 7 3.79 3.06 18.99
N PRO A 8 4.88 2.32 19.26
CA PRO A 8 4.93 0.89 18.97
C PRO A 8 3.73 0.16 19.61
N SER A 9 3.29 -0.93 19.02
CA SER A 9 2.14 -1.69 19.51
C SER A 9 2.34 -3.18 19.25
N GLU A 10 2.06 -4.01 20.25
CA GLU A 10 2.09 -5.46 20.11
C GLU A 10 0.77 -5.95 19.52
N PHE A 11 0.85 -6.88 18.59
CA PHE A 11 -0.28 -7.65 18.11
C PHE A 11 0.19 -9.01 17.57
N ASP A 12 -0.45 -10.08 18.03
CA ASP A 12 -0.20 -11.45 17.54
C ASP A 12 1.26 -11.92 17.69
N GLY A 13 1.95 -11.44 18.72
CA GLY A 13 3.35 -11.76 18.98
C GLY A 13 4.37 -10.89 18.25
N ASP A 14 3.93 -10.01 17.34
CA ASP A 14 4.77 -9.05 16.64
C ASP A 14 4.72 -7.65 17.28
N TRP A 15 5.88 -6.99 17.37
CA TRP A 15 5.99 -5.59 17.81
C TRP A 15 6.05 -4.65 16.62
N PHE A 16 4.92 -3.98 16.33
CA PHE A 16 4.80 -3.04 15.23
C PHE A 16 5.43 -1.69 15.59
N ARG A 17 6.06 -1.04 14.60
CA ARG A 17 6.65 0.31 14.72
C ARG A 17 5.61 1.39 14.97
N SER A 18 4.34 1.13 14.65
CA SER A 18 3.24 2.05 14.87
C SER A 18 1.93 1.32 15.21
N THR A 19 1.08 1.96 16.01
CA THR A 19 -0.31 1.54 16.23
C THR A 19 -1.10 1.45 14.91
N LEU A 20 -0.73 2.24 13.91
CA LEU A 20 -1.37 2.21 12.59
C LEU A 20 -1.07 0.88 11.86
N GLU A 21 0.20 0.47 11.84
CA GLU A 21 0.59 -0.84 11.28
C GLU A 21 -0.08 -1.98 12.03
N ALA A 22 -0.11 -1.96 13.37
CA ALA A 22 -0.80 -2.99 14.17
C ALA A 22 -2.31 -3.08 13.83
N LYS A 23 -2.97 -1.95 13.56
CA LYS A 23 -4.38 -1.94 13.12
C LYS A 23 -4.56 -2.56 11.73
N TRP A 24 -3.63 -2.34 10.81
CA TRP A 24 -3.64 -2.98 9.49
C TRP A 24 -3.35 -4.48 9.58
N ALA A 25 -2.42 -4.88 10.44
CA ALA A 25 -2.13 -6.28 10.75
C ALA A 25 -3.38 -7.01 11.27
N LYS A 26 -4.08 -6.38 12.22
CA LYS A 26 -5.37 -6.86 12.74
C LYS A 26 -6.42 -6.97 11.63
N PHE A 27 -6.54 -5.96 10.79
CA PHE A 27 -7.47 -5.97 9.65
C PHE A 27 -7.20 -7.14 8.69
N PHE A 28 -5.94 -7.38 8.32
CA PHE A 28 -5.59 -8.52 7.47
C PHE A 28 -5.93 -9.86 8.15
N LYS A 29 -5.59 -10.01 9.44
CA LYS A 29 -5.90 -11.22 10.21
C LYS A 29 -7.41 -11.49 10.29
N GLU A 30 -8.21 -10.48 10.62
CA GLU A 30 -9.68 -10.59 10.72
C GLU A 30 -10.35 -10.93 9.39
N ASN A 31 -9.74 -10.53 8.27
CA ASN A 31 -10.22 -10.86 6.93
C ASN A 31 -9.55 -12.12 6.34
N GLY A 32 -8.78 -12.87 7.13
CA GLY A 32 -8.15 -14.12 6.70
C GLY A 32 -7.05 -13.96 5.66
N VAL A 33 -6.46 -12.76 5.53
CA VAL A 33 -5.34 -12.48 4.63
C VAL A 33 -4.02 -12.75 5.35
N ARG A 34 -3.23 -13.69 4.82
CA ARG A 34 -1.88 -13.95 5.35
C ARG A 34 -0.92 -12.83 4.99
N TYR A 35 -0.24 -12.31 5.99
CA TYR A 35 0.81 -11.31 5.85
C TYR A 35 2.10 -11.75 6.56
N LYS A 36 3.22 -11.13 6.17
CA LYS A 36 4.45 -11.10 6.96
C LYS A 36 4.80 -9.65 7.25
N TYR A 37 5.04 -9.31 8.51
CA TYR A 37 5.49 -7.98 8.94
C TYR A 37 7.00 -7.83 8.74
N GLU A 38 7.45 -6.70 8.18
CA GLU A 38 8.87 -6.37 7.90
C GLU A 38 9.73 -7.57 7.43
N PRO A 39 9.31 -8.33 6.40
CA PRO A 39 9.84 -9.67 6.15
C PRO A 39 11.33 -9.71 5.78
N LYS A 40 11.86 -8.64 5.16
CA LYS A 40 13.29 -8.43 4.90
C LYS A 40 13.57 -7.05 4.32
N LYS A 41 14.83 -6.63 4.44
CA LYS A 41 15.42 -5.55 3.64
C LYS A 41 15.60 -6.00 2.19
N LEU A 42 15.14 -5.18 1.26
CA LEU A 42 15.33 -5.33 -0.18
C LEU A 42 16.34 -4.30 -0.65
N ASP A 43 17.16 -4.68 -1.63
CA ASP A 43 18.04 -3.75 -2.32
C ASP A 43 17.24 -3.08 -3.45
N LEU A 44 17.13 -1.75 -3.40
CA LEU A 44 16.48 -0.94 -4.44
C LEU A 44 17.52 -0.27 -5.37
N GLY A 45 18.74 -0.78 -5.40
CA GLY A 45 19.88 -0.30 -6.19
C GLY A 45 20.57 0.92 -5.59
N ILE A 46 19.79 1.88 -5.09
CA ILE A 46 20.30 3.14 -4.48
C ILE A 46 20.19 3.17 -2.96
N ASP A 47 19.28 2.38 -2.39
CA ASP A 47 19.08 2.24 -0.96
C ASP A 47 18.52 0.86 -0.61
N LYS A 48 18.70 0.46 0.66
CA LYS A 48 18.02 -0.72 1.21
C LYS A 48 16.71 -0.30 1.86
N TYR A 49 15.65 -1.03 1.56
CA TYR A 49 14.30 -0.70 1.99
C TYR A 49 13.58 -1.90 2.60
N THR A 50 12.92 -1.71 3.74
CA THR A 50 12.02 -2.71 4.34
C THR A 50 10.58 -2.23 4.18
N PRO A 51 9.77 -2.88 3.33
CA PRO A 51 8.33 -2.62 3.27
C PRO A 51 7.63 -3.07 4.55
N ASP A 52 6.51 -2.43 4.91
CA ASP A 52 5.78 -2.76 6.13
C ASP A 52 5.21 -4.18 6.12
N PHE A 53 4.58 -4.61 5.02
CA PHE A 53 4.02 -5.96 4.90
C PHE A 53 4.27 -6.64 3.55
N TRP A 54 4.25 -7.97 3.58
CA TRP A 54 4.16 -8.84 2.40
C TRP A 54 2.93 -9.73 2.46
N LEU A 55 2.06 -9.62 1.46
CA LEU A 55 0.91 -10.51 1.30
C LEU A 55 1.28 -11.64 0.33
N SER A 56 1.69 -12.78 0.87
CA SER A 56 2.29 -13.86 0.07
C SER A 56 1.35 -14.46 -0.96
N GLU A 57 0.06 -14.53 -0.65
CA GLU A 57 -0.98 -15.08 -1.54
C GLU A 57 -1.18 -14.22 -2.78
N TYR A 58 -0.97 -12.91 -2.65
CA TYR A 58 -1.17 -11.92 -3.71
C TYR A 58 0.15 -11.45 -4.31
N LYS A 59 1.28 -12.01 -3.87
CA LYS A 59 2.64 -11.61 -4.24
C LYS A 59 2.81 -10.09 -4.27
N THR A 60 2.27 -9.42 -3.25
CA THR A 60 2.10 -7.95 -3.20
C THR A 60 2.69 -7.38 -1.92
N TRP A 61 3.46 -6.30 -2.06
CA TRP A 61 3.97 -5.52 -0.93
C TRP A 61 2.93 -4.49 -0.48
N ILE A 62 2.93 -4.17 0.83
CA ILE A 62 2.14 -3.08 1.40
C ILE A 62 3.07 -2.10 2.09
N GLU A 63 2.82 -0.82 1.87
CA GLU A 63 3.40 0.30 2.61
C GLU A 63 2.29 1.09 3.28
N ILE A 64 2.43 1.39 4.56
CA ILE A 64 1.44 2.11 5.36
C ILE A 64 1.89 3.55 5.61
N LYS A 65 0.97 4.51 5.44
CA LYS A 65 1.15 5.90 5.84
C LYS A 65 -0.09 6.46 6.54
N PRO A 66 0.08 7.37 7.50
CA PRO A 66 -1.04 7.90 8.29
C PRO A 66 -1.98 8.84 7.52
N TYR A 67 -1.51 9.49 6.46
CA TYR A 67 -2.29 10.46 5.70
C TYR A 67 -1.88 10.44 4.21
N PRO A 68 -2.78 10.85 3.30
CA PRO A 68 -2.45 11.00 1.89
C PRO A 68 -1.25 11.94 1.71
N GLN A 69 -0.18 11.45 1.10
CA GLN A 69 0.93 12.30 0.71
C GLN A 69 0.75 12.71 -0.75
N TYR A 70 1.03 13.98 -1.05
CA TYR A 70 0.89 14.54 -2.40
C TYR A 70 2.15 14.39 -3.25
N ARG A 71 3.24 13.84 -2.68
CA ARG A 71 4.51 13.65 -3.38
C ARG A 71 4.59 12.24 -3.99
N PRO A 72 5.26 12.07 -5.13
CA PRO A 72 5.51 10.76 -5.71
C PRO A 72 6.25 9.87 -4.70
N HIS A 73 5.71 8.68 -4.43
CA HIS A 73 6.35 7.71 -3.56
C HIS A 73 7.41 6.93 -4.33
N SER A 74 8.55 7.60 -4.57
CA SER A 74 9.69 7.03 -5.30
C SER A 74 10.12 5.66 -4.75
N LYS A 75 9.99 5.43 -3.44
CA LYS A 75 10.27 4.14 -2.80
C LYS A 75 9.27 3.05 -3.19
N CYS A 76 7.96 3.34 -3.21
CA CYS A 76 6.95 2.35 -3.63
C CYS A 76 7.11 2.00 -5.12
N TYR A 77 7.39 3.01 -5.95
CA TYR A 77 7.69 2.80 -7.36
C TYR A 77 8.94 1.93 -7.55
N ARG A 78 10.08 2.29 -6.94
CA ARG A 78 11.32 1.52 -7.04
C ARG A 78 11.14 0.11 -6.49
N LEU A 79 10.49 -0.03 -5.33
CA LEU A 79 10.15 -1.33 -4.77
C LEU A 79 9.39 -2.19 -5.77
N SER A 80 8.40 -1.62 -6.47
CA SER A 80 7.63 -2.36 -7.47
C SER A 80 8.52 -2.83 -8.63
N ILE A 81 9.33 -1.94 -9.19
CA ILE A 81 10.23 -2.23 -10.32
C ILE A 81 11.30 -3.26 -9.92
N GLU A 82 12.05 -3.00 -8.86
CA GLU A 82 13.19 -3.83 -8.46
C GLU A 82 12.77 -5.20 -7.94
N SER A 83 11.66 -5.27 -7.18
CA SER A 83 11.14 -6.55 -6.72
C SER A 83 10.32 -7.30 -7.78
N LYS A 84 9.96 -6.64 -8.89
CA LYS A 84 9.04 -7.15 -9.94
C LYS A 84 7.69 -7.60 -9.37
N ARG A 85 7.18 -6.86 -8.38
CA ARG A 85 5.91 -7.13 -7.68
C ARG A 85 5.03 -5.90 -7.63
N GLN A 86 3.73 -6.10 -7.40
CA GLN A 86 2.82 -5.01 -7.07
C GLN A 86 3.16 -4.46 -5.68
N VAL A 87 2.98 -3.16 -5.51
CA VAL A 87 3.07 -2.46 -4.22
C VAL A 87 1.80 -1.67 -4.02
N LEU A 88 1.16 -1.82 -2.86
CA LEU A 88 0.05 -0.98 -2.44
C LEU A 88 0.56 0.00 -1.39
N LEU A 89 0.43 1.28 -1.67
CA LEU A 89 0.58 2.31 -0.65
C LEU A 89 -0.79 2.59 -0.05
N VAL A 90 -0.98 2.18 1.19
CA VAL A 90 -2.23 2.35 1.94
C VAL A 90 -2.08 3.54 2.89
N GLN A 91 -2.97 4.52 2.75
CA GLN A 91 -2.87 5.80 3.43
C GLN A 91 -4.12 6.03 4.27
N GLY A 92 -3.99 6.03 5.60
CA GLY A 92 -5.09 6.18 6.55
C GLY A 92 -5.37 4.93 7.36
N TYR A 93 -6.42 4.98 8.19
CA TYR A 93 -6.79 3.90 9.11
C TYR A 93 -7.82 2.95 8.47
N PRO A 94 -7.78 1.63 8.79
CA PRO A 94 -8.77 0.68 8.29
C PRO A 94 -10.17 0.89 8.89
N LYS A 95 -10.28 1.63 10.01
CA LYS A 95 -11.58 1.96 10.63
C LYS A 95 -12.26 3.08 9.82
N THR A 96 -13.55 2.90 9.53
CA THR A 96 -14.45 3.84 8.82
C THR A 96 -14.11 4.16 7.35
N ASP A 97 -13.38 3.29 6.63
CA ASP A 97 -13.04 3.49 5.20
C ASP A 97 -12.43 4.87 4.88
N THR A 98 -11.69 5.42 5.85
CA THR A 98 -11.01 6.73 5.75
C THR A 98 -9.62 6.62 5.11
N TYR A 99 -9.37 5.53 4.40
CA TYR A 99 -8.10 5.27 3.74
C TYR A 99 -8.24 5.33 2.21
N CYS A 100 -7.12 5.56 1.54
CA CYS A 100 -6.99 5.37 0.10
C CYS A 100 -5.80 4.48 -0.21
N ILE A 101 -5.83 3.84 -1.38
CA ILE A 101 -4.77 2.97 -1.86
C ILE A 101 -4.25 3.51 -3.19
N ASP A 102 -2.93 3.68 -3.29
CA ASP A 102 -2.22 3.88 -4.56
C ASP A 102 -1.58 2.53 -4.96
N LEU A 103 -1.90 2.00 -6.15
CA LEU A 103 -1.33 0.77 -6.70
C LEU A 103 -0.15 1.08 -7.62
N PHE A 104 1.01 0.50 -7.32
CA PHE A 104 2.19 0.50 -8.18
C PHE A 104 2.34 -0.89 -8.82
N ASP A 105 2.31 -0.94 -10.16
CA ASP A 105 2.43 -2.19 -10.90
C ASP A 105 3.55 -2.11 -11.95
N CYS A 106 4.63 -2.85 -11.70
CA CYS A 106 5.78 -2.98 -12.59
C CYS A 106 5.46 -3.53 -13.99
N ARG A 107 4.30 -4.16 -14.20
CA ARG A 107 3.90 -4.75 -15.50
C ARG A 107 3.03 -3.83 -16.33
N SER A 108 2.49 -2.77 -15.72
CA SER A 108 1.59 -1.88 -16.43
C SER A 108 2.38 -0.93 -17.32
N ALA A 109 2.14 -0.99 -18.64
CA ALA A 109 2.64 0.01 -19.59
C ALA A 109 2.06 1.41 -19.32
N ARG A 110 1.04 1.52 -18.43
CA ARG A 110 0.79 2.75 -17.67
C ARG A 110 1.92 2.93 -16.66
N THR A 111 3.11 3.16 -17.23
CA THR A 111 4.19 3.92 -16.64
C THR A 111 3.50 5.04 -15.89
N PHE A 112 3.54 5.01 -14.56
CA PHE A 112 3.26 6.21 -13.80
C PHE A 112 4.34 7.17 -14.28
N ALA A 113 3.99 7.96 -15.28
CA ALA A 113 4.76 9.11 -15.65
C ALA A 113 4.85 9.86 -14.32
N PHE A 114 6.04 9.85 -13.72
CA PHE A 114 6.61 11.10 -13.28
C PHE A 114 6.50 12.00 -14.51
N ARG A 115 5.30 12.58 -14.73
CA ARG A 115 5.06 13.51 -15.80
C ARG A 115 6.09 14.56 -15.51
N LYS A 116 7.09 14.58 -16.39
CA LYS A 116 8.12 15.60 -16.49
C LYS A 116 7.46 16.87 -16.00
N VAL A 117 7.92 17.40 -14.86
CA VAL A 117 7.44 18.67 -14.33
C VAL A 117 7.90 19.69 -15.37
N VAL A 118 7.09 19.84 -16.42
CA VAL A 118 7.19 20.86 -17.43
C VAL A 118 6.07 21.81 -17.04
N SER A 119 6.49 22.98 -16.56
CA SER A 119 5.75 24.24 -16.45
C SER A 119 4.23 24.16 -16.36
N GLU A 120 3.71 24.57 -15.20
CA GLU A 120 2.55 25.46 -15.09
C GLU A 120 1.34 25.13 -15.97
N GLU A 121 0.60 24.07 -15.63
CA GLU A 121 -0.87 24.12 -15.58
C GLU A 121 -1.39 22.84 -14.90
N GLN A 122 -2.02 23.05 -13.74
CA GLN A 122 -2.43 22.02 -12.80
C GLN A 122 -3.63 21.21 -13.31
N ILE A 123 -3.45 20.28 -14.23
CA ILE A 123 -4.40 19.15 -14.34
C ILE A 123 -3.99 18.13 -13.29
N LYS A 124 -4.49 18.32 -12.05
CA LYS A 124 -4.36 17.33 -10.98
C LYS A 124 -5.02 16.04 -11.49
N PRO A 125 -4.29 14.93 -11.68
CA PRO A 125 -4.93 13.68 -12.03
C PRO A 125 -5.94 13.35 -10.93
N THR A 126 -7.19 13.10 -11.31
CA THR A 126 -8.20 12.62 -10.38
C THR A 126 -7.64 11.36 -9.74
N ARG A 127 -7.23 11.43 -8.46
CA ARG A 127 -6.78 10.26 -7.71
C ARG A 127 -7.95 9.29 -7.70
N THR A 128 -7.84 8.21 -8.45
CA THR A 128 -8.74 7.08 -8.28
C THR A 128 -8.49 6.53 -6.88
N ASN A 129 -9.42 6.76 -5.95
CA ASN A 129 -9.28 6.27 -4.60
C ASN A 129 -9.60 4.77 -4.64
N LEU A 130 -8.58 3.93 -4.61
CA LEU A 130 -8.77 2.49 -4.50
C LEU A 130 -9.05 2.13 -3.04
N LYS A 131 -9.94 1.14 -2.85
CA LYS A 131 -10.25 0.53 -1.55
C LYS A 131 -10.13 -0.98 -1.63
N PHE A 132 -9.92 -1.63 -0.49
CA PHE A 132 -9.98 -3.08 -0.44
C PHE A 132 -11.44 -3.55 -0.51
N LYS A 133 -11.69 -4.56 -1.34
CA LYS A 133 -12.93 -5.31 -1.37
C LYS A 133 -12.64 -6.75 -0.99
N PHE A 134 -13.37 -7.26 -0.01
CA PHE A 134 -13.22 -8.62 0.50
C PHE A 134 -14.46 -9.44 0.15
N ALA A 135 -14.25 -10.50 -0.64
CA ALA A 135 -15.28 -11.51 -0.86
C ALA A 135 -15.13 -12.60 0.22
N LYS A 136 -16.00 -12.59 1.24
CA LYS A 136 -15.93 -13.50 2.40
C LYS A 136 -15.90 -14.98 2.00
N ASP A 137 -16.64 -15.35 0.95
CA ASP A 137 -16.77 -16.74 0.52
C ASP A 137 -15.52 -17.27 -0.19
N SER A 138 -14.76 -16.40 -0.86
CA SER A 138 -13.55 -16.78 -1.60
C SER A 138 -12.26 -16.42 -0.88
N LYS A 139 -12.33 -15.72 0.26
CA LYS A 139 -11.18 -15.09 0.96
C LYS A 139 -10.29 -14.27 0.02
N LYS A 140 -10.88 -13.77 -1.07
CA LYS A 140 -10.18 -13.05 -2.11
C LYS A 140 -10.21 -11.55 -1.81
N LEU A 141 -9.03 -10.97 -1.75
CA LEU A 141 -8.79 -9.54 -1.69
C LEU A 141 -8.68 -8.98 -3.10
N THR A 142 -9.57 -8.06 -3.45
CA THR A 142 -9.48 -7.25 -4.66
C THR A 142 -9.40 -5.78 -4.30
N LEU A 143 -8.96 -4.96 -5.25
CA LEU A 143 -9.11 -3.51 -5.15
C LEU A 143 -10.36 -3.10 -5.91
N VAL A 144 -11.04 -2.06 -5.44
CA VAL A 144 -12.17 -1.46 -6.13
C VAL A 144 -11.94 0.05 -6.24
N ASP A 145 -12.25 0.62 -7.40
CA ASP A 145 -12.21 2.07 -7.57
C ASP A 145 -13.53 2.75 -7.18
N ASN A 146 -13.59 4.07 -7.35
CA ASN A 146 -14.78 4.87 -7.03
C ASN A 146 -16.00 4.54 -7.91
N GLU A 147 -15.80 3.93 -9.08
CA GLU A 147 -16.86 3.54 -10.01
C GLU A 147 -17.30 2.09 -9.79
N GLY A 148 -16.69 1.39 -8.83
CA GLY A 148 -16.99 -0.02 -8.52
C GLY A 148 -16.23 -1.01 -9.40
N VAL A 149 -15.28 -0.55 -10.24
CA VAL A 149 -14.48 -1.42 -11.10
C VAL A 149 -13.47 -2.18 -10.25
N GLU A 150 -13.49 -3.50 -10.35
CA GLU A 150 -12.56 -4.37 -9.62
C GLU A 150 -11.22 -4.48 -10.34
N ILE A 151 -10.14 -4.32 -9.57
CA ILE A 151 -8.77 -4.52 -9.99
C ILE A 151 -8.22 -5.71 -9.20
N SER A 152 -7.83 -6.76 -9.92
CA SER A 152 -7.25 -7.95 -9.32
C SER A 152 -5.79 -7.71 -8.93
N LEU A 153 -5.43 -8.16 -7.73
CA LEU A 153 -4.03 -8.30 -7.32
C LEU A 153 -3.42 -9.55 -7.96
N ASN A 154 -2.12 -9.52 -8.20
CA ASN A 154 -1.38 -10.59 -8.88
C ASN A 154 -1.17 -11.81 -7.96
N GLY A 155 -2.18 -12.67 -7.81
CA GLY A 155 -2.05 -14.02 -7.24
C GLY A 155 -1.43 -15.02 -8.20
#